data_AF-A0A263BX69-F1
#
_entry.id   AF-A0A263BX69-F1
#
_cell.length_a   1.000
_cell.length_b   1.000
_cell.length_c   1.000
_cell.angle_alpha   90.00
_cell.angle_beta   90.00
_cell.angle_gamma   90.00
#
_symmetry.space_group_name_H-M   'P 1'
#
loop_
_entity.id
_entity.type
_entity.pdbx_description
1 polymer ?
#
loop_
_entity_poly.entity_id
_entity_poly.type
_entity_poly.pdbx_seq_one_letter_code
_entity_poly.pdbx_strand_id
1 'polypeptide(L)'
;MQNYIHWLSHQKVKADMKWGELQITTERIERLIEVVEANNYNYKYEEMYLEILNAWKNNDFSQADKEHNFIWELQGGTLGEATGLLTEEEEQAFIKLHFE
;
A
#
# COMPACT_ATOMS: atom_id res chain seq x y z
N MET A 1 -8.77 -0.17 -6.99
CA MET A 1 -7.93 0.74 -6.19
C MET A 1 -7.41 0.05 -4.93
N GLN A 2 -8.27 -0.35 -3.99
CA GLN A 2 -7.88 -1.00 -2.72
C GLN A 2 -6.82 -2.12 -2.87
N ASN A 3 -7.01 -3.08 -3.78
CA ASN A 3 -6.01 -4.14 -4.00
C ASN A 3 -4.61 -3.62 -4.35
N TYR A 4 -4.52 -2.55 -5.14
CA TYR A 4 -3.23 -1.98 -5.55
C TYR A 4 -2.53 -1.31 -4.36
N ILE A 5 -3.26 -0.52 -3.57
CA ILE A 5 -2.72 0.11 -2.36
C ILE A 5 -2.28 -0.97 -1.36
N HIS A 6 -3.11 -1.99 -1.14
CA HIS A 6 -2.80 -3.10 -0.26
C HIS A 6 -1.52 -3.86 -0.69
N TRP A 7 -1.45 -4.28 -1.96
CA TRP A 7 -0.27 -5.00 -2.48
C TRP A 7 1.01 -4.17 -2.52
N LEU A 8 0.91 -2.86 -2.74
CA LEU A 8 2.06 -1.95 -2.62
C LEU A 8 2.55 -1.89 -1.16
N SER A 9 1.64 -1.73 -0.20
CA SER A 9 1.99 -1.60 1.22
C SER A 9 2.69 -2.83 1.80
N HIS A 10 2.51 -4.02 1.21
CA HIS A 10 3.23 -5.24 1.62
C HIS A 10 4.76 -5.11 1.59
N GLN A 11 5.32 -4.22 0.75
CA GLN A 11 6.75 -3.92 0.72
C GLN A 11 7.22 -3.14 1.97
N LYS A 12 6.30 -2.51 2.72
CA LYS A 12 6.62 -1.63 3.87
C LYS A 12 6.19 -2.18 5.22
N VAL A 13 5.30 -3.18 5.27
CA VAL A 13 4.66 -3.60 6.53
C VAL A 13 5.08 -4.99 7.01
N LYS A 14 5.08 -5.22 8.31
CA LYS A 14 5.17 -6.53 8.96
C LYS A 14 3.78 -7.12 9.07
N ALA A 15 3.55 -8.29 8.48
CA ALA A 15 2.29 -9.02 8.58
C ALA A 15 2.59 -10.51 8.48
N ASP A 16 1.86 -11.32 9.25
CA ASP A 16 2.06 -12.79 9.30
C ASP A 16 1.68 -13.48 7.98
N MET A 17 0.80 -12.85 7.19
CA MET A 17 0.41 -13.29 5.85
C MET A 17 0.26 -12.08 4.93
N LYS A 18 0.75 -12.20 3.69
CA LYS A 18 0.64 -11.20 2.63
C LYS A 18 0.20 -11.91 1.36
N TRP A 19 -0.93 -11.50 0.78
CA TRP A 19 -1.44 -12.07 -0.47
C TRP A 19 -1.45 -11.05 -1.59
N GLY A 20 -0.62 -11.32 -2.61
CA GLY A 20 -0.39 -10.43 -3.74
C GLY A 20 0.67 -9.38 -3.43
N GLU A 21 1.40 -8.97 -4.45
CA GLU A 21 2.56 -8.12 -4.29
C GLU A 21 2.70 -7.20 -5.50
N LEU A 22 2.99 -5.93 -5.23
CA LEU A 22 3.39 -4.98 -6.23
C LEU A 22 4.58 -4.20 -5.68
N GLN A 23 5.66 -4.19 -6.44
CA GLN A 23 6.80 -3.32 -6.13
C GLN A 23 6.34 -1.86 -6.13
N ILE A 24 6.75 -1.12 -5.10
CA ILE A 24 6.58 0.32 -5.04
C ILE A 24 7.56 0.96 -6.03
N THR A 25 7.02 1.74 -6.98
CA THR A 25 7.80 2.65 -7.83
C THR A 25 7.08 3.99 -7.92
N THR A 26 7.83 5.06 -8.18
CA THR A 26 7.26 6.40 -8.36
C THR A 26 6.21 6.40 -9.46
N GLU A 27 6.47 5.77 -10.62
CA GLU A 27 5.51 5.78 -11.73
C GLU A 27 4.21 5.05 -11.38
N ARG A 28 4.29 3.98 -10.57
CA ARG A 28 3.10 3.24 -10.13
C ARG A 28 2.25 4.06 -9.18
N ILE A 29 2.86 4.74 -8.21
CA ILE A 29 2.15 5.61 -7.28
C ILE A 29 1.46 6.75 -8.05
N GLU A 30 2.20 7.43 -8.93
CA GLU A 30 1.65 8.51 -9.76
C GLU A 30 0.49 8.04 -10.64
N ARG A 31 0.65 6.86 -11.25
CA ARG A 31 -0.42 6.27 -12.07
C ARG A 31 -1.68 5.97 -11.26
N LEU A 32 -1.54 5.50 -10.02
CA LEU A 32 -2.70 5.26 -9.15
C LEU A 32 -3.38 6.56 -8.75
N ILE A 33 -2.64 7.63 -8.48
CA ILE A 33 -3.20 8.97 -8.20
C ILE A 33 -4.07 9.41 -9.38
N GLU A 34 -3.53 9.38 -10.61
CA GLU A 34 -4.29 9.73 -11.82
C GLU A 34 -5.58 8.91 -11.96
N VAL A 35 -5.53 7.62 -11.64
CA VAL A 35 -6.70 6.74 -11.72
C VAL A 35 -7.75 7.11 -10.67
N VAL A 36 -7.35 7.47 -9.44
CA VAL A 36 -8.29 7.96 -8.42
C VAL A 36 -8.91 9.28 -8.87
N GLU A 37 -8.11 10.26 -9.28
CA GLU A 37 -8.59 11.58 -9.71
C GLU A 37 -9.54 11.50 -10.91
N ALA A 38 -9.21 10.69 -11.91
CA ALA A 38 -10.04 10.52 -13.11
C ALA A 38 -11.37 9.77 -12.86
N ASN A 39 -11.49 9.06 -11.73
CA ASN A 39 -12.66 8.25 -11.39
C ASN A 39 -13.21 8.57 -10.00
N ASN A 40 -12.92 9.76 -9.48
CA ASN A 40 -13.20 10.13 -8.10
C ASN A 40 -14.65 9.81 -7.70
N TYR A 41 -15.64 10.28 -8.48
CA TYR A 41 -17.07 10.02 -8.25
C TYR A 41 -17.48 8.53 -8.10
N ASN A 42 -16.63 7.57 -8.51
CA ASN A 42 -16.87 6.12 -8.38
C ASN A 42 -16.27 5.50 -7.11
N TYR A 43 -15.46 6.23 -6.34
CA TYR A 43 -14.74 5.74 -5.17
C TYR A 43 -15.28 6.37 -3.88
N LYS A 44 -15.99 5.56 -3.09
CA LYS A 44 -16.50 5.96 -1.76
C LYS A 44 -15.41 6.53 -0.82
N TYR A 45 -14.16 6.10 -0.98
CA TYR A 45 -13.02 6.49 -0.13
C TYR A 45 -11.92 7.19 -0.95
N GLU A 46 -12.30 7.94 -2.01
CA GLU A 46 -11.35 8.64 -2.89
C GLU A 46 -10.33 9.50 -2.12
N GLU A 47 -10.80 10.29 -1.16
CA GLU A 47 -9.97 11.23 -0.40
C GLU A 47 -8.87 10.48 0.37
N MET A 48 -9.24 9.36 1.01
CA MET A 48 -8.26 8.54 1.72
C MET A 48 -7.27 7.87 0.79
N TYR A 49 -7.69 7.41 -0.39
CA TYR A 49 -6.75 6.83 -1.36
C TYR A 49 -5.75 7.88 -1.84
N LEU A 50 -6.20 9.11 -2.08
CA LEU A 50 -5.31 10.21 -2.48
C LEU A 50 -4.37 10.62 -1.35
N GLU A 51 -4.83 10.67 -0.10
CA GLU A 51 -3.98 10.98 1.05
C GLU A 51 -2.83 9.98 1.17
N ILE A 52 -3.13 8.67 1.16
CA ILE A 52 -2.14 7.59 1.21
C ILE A 52 -1.14 7.70 0.04
N LEU A 53 -1.65 7.79 -1.19
CA LEU A 53 -0.80 7.79 -2.37
C LEU A 53 0.07 9.06 -2.47
N ASN A 54 -0.43 10.21 -2.02
CA ASN A 54 0.36 11.45 -1.99
C ASN A 54 1.43 11.42 -0.90
N ALA A 55 1.17 10.81 0.26
CA ALA A 55 2.20 10.57 1.27
C ALA A 55 3.32 9.70 0.68
N TRP A 56 2.96 8.58 0.06
CA TRP A 56 3.91 7.65 -0.55
C TRP A 56 4.70 8.29 -1.70
N LYS A 57 4.05 9.13 -2.52
CA LYS A 57 4.72 9.91 -3.58
C LYS A 57 5.83 10.81 -3.02
N ASN A 58 5.64 11.34 -1.81
CA ASN A 58 6.62 12.16 -1.11
C ASN A 58 7.63 11.32 -0.29
N ASN A 59 7.69 10.01 -0.52
CA ASN A 59 8.48 9.04 0.24
C ASN A 59 8.13 8.97 1.74
N ASP A 60 6.95 9.44 2.13
CA ASP A 60 6.46 9.26 3.49
C ASP A 60 5.70 7.93 3.60
N PHE A 61 6.35 6.94 4.20
CA PHE A 61 5.78 5.63 4.52
C PHE A 61 5.67 5.41 6.03
N SER A 62 5.78 6.48 6.82
CA SER A 62 5.83 6.41 8.29
C SER A 62 4.55 5.83 8.91
N GLN A 63 3.47 5.73 8.13
CA GLN A 63 2.17 5.26 8.55
C GLN A 63 1.66 4.09 7.68
N ALA A 64 2.52 3.50 6.85
CA ALA A 64 2.13 2.48 5.88
C ALA A 64 1.47 1.24 6.49
N ASP A 65 1.76 0.91 7.75
CA ASP A 65 1.12 -0.15 8.52
C ASP A 65 -0.34 0.15 8.85
N LYS A 66 -0.63 1.38 9.28
CA LYS A 66 -1.99 1.86 9.56
C LYS A 66 -2.79 2.01 8.27
N GLU A 67 -2.16 2.53 7.22
CA GLU A 67 -2.78 2.70 5.90
C GLU A 67 -3.08 1.35 5.25
N HIS A 68 -2.17 0.37 5.39
CA HIS A 68 -2.44 -1.02 5.05
C HIS A 68 -3.68 -1.54 5.80
N ASN A 69 -3.70 -1.39 7.13
CA ASN A 69 -4.80 -1.93 7.95
C ASN A 69 -6.13 -1.26 7.65
N PHE A 70 -6.14 0.04 7.33
CA PHE A 70 -7.34 0.72 6.85
C PHE A 70 -7.88 0.05 5.58
N ILE A 71 -7.03 -0.22 4.58
CA ILE A 71 -7.46 -0.89 3.34
C ILE A 71 -7.86 -2.35 3.61
N TRP A 72 -7.14 -3.05 4.46
CA TRP A 72 -7.42 -4.43 4.87
C TRP A 72 -8.78 -4.56 5.57
N GLU A 73 -9.12 -3.62 6.47
CA GLU A 73 -10.45 -3.55 7.12
C GLU A 73 -11.55 -3.32 6.08
N LEU A 74 -11.34 -2.41 5.11
CA LEU A 74 -12.30 -2.18 4.03
C LEU A 74 -12.54 -3.43 3.15
N GLN A 75 -11.56 -4.33 3.10
CA GLN A 75 -11.65 -5.61 2.38
C GLN A 75 -12.27 -6.74 3.22
N GLY A 76 -12.68 -6.47 4.47
CA GLY A 76 -13.23 -7.48 5.38
C GLY A 76 -12.15 -8.40 5.95
N GLY A 77 -10.97 -7.84 6.22
CA GLY A 77 -9.81 -8.54 6.71
C GLY A 77 -10.06 -9.50 7.89
N THR A 78 -9.31 -10.61 7.88
CA THR A 78 -9.36 -11.65 8.94
C THR A 78 -7.97 -12.15 9.32
N LEU A 79 -7.08 -12.29 8.33
CA LEU A 79 -5.68 -12.66 8.46
C LEU A 79 -4.81 -11.65 7.71
N GLY A 80 -3.56 -11.49 8.16
CA GLY A 80 -2.60 -10.58 7.51
C GLY A 80 -2.69 -9.13 7.96
N GLU A 81 -3.26 -8.85 9.13
CA GLU A 81 -3.16 -7.51 9.75
C GLU A 81 -1.69 -7.13 9.98
N ALA A 82 -1.34 -5.89 9.67
CA ALA A 82 0.00 -5.37 9.88
C ALA A 82 0.25 -5.08 11.36
N THR A 83 1.43 -5.46 11.86
CA THR A 83 1.87 -5.26 13.25
C THR A 83 2.95 -4.18 13.40
N GLY A 84 3.37 -3.59 12.28
CA GLY A 84 4.34 -2.50 12.24
C GLY A 84 4.97 -2.33 10.87
N LEU A 85 5.99 -1.46 10.79
CA LEU A 85 6.81 -1.27 9.59
C LEU A 85 7.98 -2.25 9.54
N LEU A 86 8.38 -2.61 8.32
CA LEU A 86 9.65 -3.30 8.06
C LEU A 86 10.83 -2.36 8.33
N THR A 87 11.96 -2.93 8.75
CA THR A 87 13.25 -2.24 8.66
C THR A 87 13.70 -2.14 7.20
N GLU A 88 14.70 -1.32 6.93
CA GLU A 88 15.28 -1.21 5.59
C GLU A 88 15.78 -2.56 5.09
N GLU A 89 16.45 -3.35 5.94
CA GLU A 89 16.95 -4.69 5.58
C GLU A 89 15.81 -5.67 5.25
N GLU A 90 14.73 -5.63 6.03
CA GLU A 90 13.55 -6.48 5.80
C GLU A 90 12.83 -6.08 4.51
N GLU A 91 12.73 -4.79 4.20
CA GLU A 91 12.20 -4.31 2.92
C GLU A 91 13.09 -4.75 1.74
N GLN A 92 14.41 -4.60 1.83
CA GLN A 92 15.32 -5.05 0.77
C GLN A 92 15.22 -6.57 0.55
N ALA A 93 15.08 -7.34 1.62
CA ALA A 93 14.86 -8.78 1.53
C ALA A 93 13.53 -9.10 0.83
N PHE A 94 12.46 -8.35 1.13
CA PHE A 94 11.17 -8.48 0.43
C PHE A 94 11.30 -8.18 -1.06
N ILE A 95 11.94 -7.06 -1.43
CA ILE A 95 12.13 -6.67 -2.83
C ILE A 95 12.86 -7.77 -3.60
N LYS A 96 13.98 -8.26 -3.05
CA LYS A 96 14.78 -9.32 -3.66
C LYS A 96 14.02 -10.64 -3.80
N LEU A 97 13.16 -10.99 -2.84
CA LEU A 97 12.41 -12.24 -2.88
C LEU A 97 11.31 -12.22 -3.95
N HIS A 98 10.69 -11.06 -4.19
CA HIS A 98 9.48 -10.94 -5.01
C HIS A 98 9.70 -10.35 -6.40
N PHE A 99 10.77 -9.58 -6.63
CA PHE A 99 10.94 -8.79 -7.86
C PHE A 99 12.30 -8.93 -8.54
N GLU A 100 13.22 -9.76 -8.02
CA GLU A 100 14.53 -10.07 -8.61
C GLU A 100 14.73 -11.58 -8.80
#